data_AF-A0A0H2MAZ7-F1
#
_entry.id   AF-A0A0H2MAZ7-F1
#
_cell.length_a   1.000
_cell.length_b   1.000
_cell.length_c   1.000
_cell.angle_alpha   90.00
_cell.angle_beta   90.00
_cell.angle_gamma   90.00
#
_symmetry.space_group_name_H-M   'P 1'
#
loop_
_entity.id
_entity.type
_entity.pdbx_description
1 polymer ?
#
loop_
_entity_poly.entity_id
_entity_poly.type
_entity_poly.pdbx_seq_one_letter_code
_entity_poly.pdbx_strand_id
1 'polypeptide(L)'
;MRLTGKNGLVLKNVTVLGRRTSLRLEPMMWRGLNEICEREGLALNEVCNLVEGRRVQSSLTAAIRVFTLSYFRTAAQEKRGWKPIPASQYPTISKNK
;
A
#
# COMPACT_ATOMS: atom_id res chain seq x y z
N MET A 1 -0.98 -17.67 9.59
CA MET A 1 -1.45 -16.71 8.56
C MET A 1 -1.03 -17.23 7.20
N ARG A 2 -1.96 -17.74 6.37
CA ARG A 2 -1.62 -18.23 5.01
C ARG A 2 -1.54 -17.03 4.06
N LEU A 3 -0.37 -16.75 3.52
CA LEU A 3 -0.20 -15.82 2.39
C LEU A 3 -0.53 -16.61 1.12
N THR A 4 -1.80 -16.59 0.70
CA THR A 4 -2.25 -17.33 -0.49
C THR A 4 -1.64 -16.74 -1.77
N GLY A 5 -0.64 -17.43 -2.33
CA GLY A 5 -0.01 -17.10 -3.62
C GLY A 5 -0.73 -17.77 -4.79
N LYS A 6 -1.74 -17.10 -5.37
CA LYS A 6 -2.34 -17.45 -6.67
C LYS A 6 -2.73 -16.17 -7.41
N ASN A 7 -1.76 -15.43 -7.96
CA ASN A 7 -1.91 -14.09 -8.59
C ASN A 7 -2.99 -13.20 -7.93
N GLY A 8 -3.08 -13.25 -6.59
CA GLY A 8 -4.28 -12.96 -5.79
C GLY A 8 -4.56 -11.48 -5.64
N LEU A 9 -4.64 -10.75 -6.75
CA LEU A 9 -4.95 -9.34 -6.84
C LEU A 9 -6.42 -9.18 -7.23
N VAL A 10 -7.15 -8.38 -6.46
CA VAL A 10 -8.52 -7.96 -6.76
C VAL A 10 -8.44 -6.64 -7.52
N LEU A 11 -9.07 -6.61 -8.70
CA LEU A 11 -9.26 -5.38 -9.47
C LEU A 11 -10.46 -4.62 -8.93
N LYS A 12 -10.29 -3.34 -8.60
CA LYS A 12 -11.38 -2.42 -8.29
C LYS A 12 -11.22 -1.12 -9.07
N ASN A 13 -12.34 -0.45 -9.30
CA ASN A 13 -12.36 0.88 -9.90
C ASN A 13 -12.51 1.93 -8.80
N VAL A 14 -11.70 2.98 -8.87
CA VAL A 14 -11.76 4.16 -8.01
C VAL A 14 -11.79 5.42 -8.87
N THR A 15 -12.19 6.54 -8.29
CA THR A 15 -12.12 7.84 -8.97
C THR A 15 -10.96 8.63 -8.39
N VAL A 16 -10.00 9.00 -9.24
CA VAL A 16 -8.79 9.71 -8.86
C VAL A 16 -8.68 10.97 -9.70
N LEU A 17 -8.65 12.14 -9.07
CA LEU A 17 -8.65 13.46 -9.72
C LEU A 17 -9.72 13.57 -10.82
N GLY A 18 -10.93 13.07 -10.54
CA GLY A 18 -12.06 13.05 -11.48
C GLY A 18 -11.99 11.99 -12.58
N ARG A 19 -10.93 11.16 -12.62
CA ARG A 19 -10.74 10.11 -13.63
C ARG A 19 -10.98 8.73 -13.03
N ARG A 20 -11.78 7.91 -13.72
CA ARG A 20 -11.96 6.49 -13.35
C ARG A 20 -10.64 5.75 -13.56
N THR A 21 -10.14 5.12 -12.51
CA THR A 21 -8.86 4.42 -12.48
C THR A 21 -9.03 3.00 -11.94
N SER A 22 -8.50 2.03 -12.67
CA SER A 22 -8.51 0.61 -12.32
C SER A 22 -7.27 0.24 -11.51
N LEU A 23 -7.43 -0.20 -10.26
CA LEU A 23 -6.34 -0.63 -9.38
C LEU A 23 -6.40 -2.13 -9.11
N ARG A 24 -5.25 -2.82 -9.22
CA ARG A 24 -5.09 -4.25 -8.87
C ARG A 24 -4.25 -4.39 -7.61
N LEU A 25 -4.88 -4.76 -6.50
CA LEU A 25 -4.25 -4.91 -5.19
C LEU A 25 -4.63 -6.22 -4.53
N GLU A 26 -3.77 -6.69 -3.63
CA GLU A 26 -4.01 -7.85 -2.79
C GLU A 26 -5.26 -7.61 -1.90
N PRO A 27 -6.10 -8.62 -1.61
CA PRO A 27 -7.25 -8.47 -0.71
C PRO A 27 -6.89 -7.83 0.63
N MET A 28 -5.72 -8.17 1.19
CA MET A 28 -5.24 -7.59 2.44
C MET A 28 -4.88 -6.11 2.29
N MET A 29 -4.38 -5.69 1.12
CA MET A 29 -4.11 -4.28 0.84
C MET A 29 -5.41 -3.48 0.73
N TRP A 30 -6.45 -4.04 0.10
CA TRP A 30 -7.78 -3.42 0.08
C TRP A 30 -8.39 -3.27 1.48
N ARG A 31 -8.22 -4.28 2.34
CA ARG A 31 -8.65 -4.19 3.75
C ARG A 31 -7.90 -3.11 4.50
N GLY A 32 -6.57 -3.06 4.36
CA GLY A 32 -5.75 -2.01 4.97
C GLY A 32 -6.15 -0.60 4.52
N LEU A 33 -6.47 -0.40 3.25
CA LEU A 33 -6.99 0.89 2.77
C LEU A 33 -8.34 1.26 3.39
N ASN A 34 -9.26 0.31 3.51
CA ASN A 34 -10.54 0.55 4.17
C ASN A 34 -10.36 0.90 5.65
N GLU A 35 -9.45 0.21 6.36
CA GLU A 35 -9.12 0.53 7.75
C GLU A 35 -8.52 1.95 7.89
N ILE A 36 -7.70 2.39 6.94
CA ILE A 36 -7.19 3.78 6.89
C ILE A 36 -8.36 4.75 6.68
N CYS A 37 -9.25 4.46 5.74
CA CYS A 37 -10.44 5.28 5.47
C CYS A 37 -11.29 5.45 6.74
N GLU A 38 -11.55 4.36 7.47
CA GLU A 38 -12.32 4.37 8.72
C GLU A 38 -11.62 5.16 9.83
N ARG A 39 -10.30 4.99 9.99
CA ARG A 39 -9.51 5.70 11.02
C ARG A 39 -9.43 7.20 10.79
N GLU A 40 -9.29 7.61 9.53
CA GLU A 40 -9.12 9.02 9.15
C GLU A 40 -10.44 9.71 8.82
N GLY A 41 -11.55 8.99 8.77
CA GLY A 41 -12.84 9.54 8.35
C GLY A 41 -12.87 10.00 6.88
N LEU A 42 -12.06 9.36 6.02
CA LEU A 42 -11.90 9.72 4.61
C LEU A 42 -12.51 8.66 3.70
N ALA A 43 -13.05 9.05 2.55
CA ALA A 43 -13.46 8.12 1.52
C ALA A 43 -12.24 7.54 0.77
N LEU A 44 -12.40 6.32 0.21
CA LEU A 44 -11.34 5.65 -0.55
C LEU A 44 -10.78 6.50 -1.71
N ASN A 45 -11.65 7.25 -2.39
CA ASN A 45 -11.24 8.14 -3.47
C ASN A 45 -10.39 9.31 -2.96
N GLU A 46 -10.68 9.83 -1.76
CA GLU A 46 -9.91 10.91 -1.14
C GLU A 46 -8.51 10.43 -0.76
N VAL A 47 -8.41 9.24 -0.16
CA VAL A 47 -7.11 8.59 0.11
C VAL A 47 -6.33 8.38 -1.19
N CYS A 48 -6.98 7.92 -2.26
CA CYS A 48 -6.33 7.76 -3.55
C CYS A 48 -5.85 9.09 -4.14
N ASN A 49 -6.63 10.18 -4.01
CA ASN A 49 -6.24 11.52 -4.44
C ASN A 49 -5.03 12.05 -3.64
N LEU A 50 -5.00 11.83 -2.33
CA LEU A 50 -3.88 12.21 -1.47
C LEU A 50 -2.59 11.51 -1.89
N VAL A 51 -2.66 10.21 -2.20
CA VAL A 51 -1.51 9.43 -2.67
C VAL A 51 -1.07 9.87 -4.07
N GLU A 52 -2.03 10.11 -4.97
CA GLU A 52 -1.75 10.61 -6.32
C GLU A 52 -1.02 11.96 -6.29
N GLY A 53 -1.40 12.87 -5.38
CA GLY A 53 -0.75 14.17 -5.24
C GLY A 53 0.66 14.12 -4.61
N ARG A 54 1.05 13.01 -3.97
CA ARG A 54 2.33 12.86 -3.25
C ARG A 54 3.29 11.87 -3.89
N ARG A 55 2.84 11.06 -4.86
CA ARG A 55 3.69 10.05 -5.49
C ARG A 55 4.76 10.70 -6.38
N VAL A 56 5.97 10.17 -6.34
CA VAL A 56 7.08 10.56 -7.23
C VAL A 56 7.54 9.33 -8.00
N GLN A 57 7.60 9.44 -9.33
CA GLN A 57 8.16 8.42 -10.25
C GLN A 57 7.67 6.97 -10.02
N SER A 58 6.41 6.78 -9.63
CA SER A 58 5.80 5.46 -9.41
C SER A 58 4.37 5.38 -9.95
N SER A 59 3.90 4.17 -10.26
CA SER A 59 2.49 3.97 -10.58
C SER A 59 1.63 4.20 -9.33
N LEU A 60 0.38 4.63 -9.52
CA LEU A 60 -0.56 4.81 -8.39
C LEU A 60 -0.69 3.53 -7.56
N THR A 61 -0.76 2.37 -8.21
CA THR A 61 -0.82 1.07 -7.53
C THR A 61 0.40 0.82 -6.64
N ALA A 62 1.61 1.13 -7.12
CA ALA A 62 2.83 1.00 -6.31
C ALA A 62 2.84 2.01 -5.15
N ALA A 63 2.48 3.27 -5.43
CA ALA A 63 2.39 4.32 -4.42
C ALA A 63 1.39 3.97 -3.31
N ILE A 64 0.22 3.42 -3.65
CA ILE A 64 -0.81 2.98 -2.70
C ILE A 64 -0.29 1.87 -1.78
N ARG A 65 0.47 0.90 -2.32
CA ARG A 65 1.06 -0.16 -1.49
C ARG A 65 2.05 0.41 -0.48
N VAL A 66 2.93 1.31 -0.93
CA VAL A 66 3.92 1.98 -0.07
C VAL A 66 3.24 2.85 0.98
N PHE A 67 2.24 3.64 0.57
CA PHE A 67 1.44 4.47 1.47
C PHE A 67 0.80 3.64 2.57
N THR A 68 0.09 2.57 2.21
CA THR A 68 -0.60 1.70 3.18
C THR A 68 0.39 1.08 4.17
N LEU A 69 1.52 0.57 3.68
CA LEU A 69 2.58 0.03 4.55
C LEU A 69 3.17 1.10 5.48
N SER A 70 3.45 2.29 4.95
CA SER A 70 4.02 3.40 5.72
C SER A 70 3.06 3.87 6.80
N TYR A 71 1.77 4.00 6.49
CA TYR A 71 0.74 4.39 7.46
C TYR A 71 0.72 3.43 8.65
N PHE A 72 0.61 2.12 8.40
CA PHE A 72 0.56 1.14 9.48
C PHE A 72 1.89 0.99 10.21
N ARG A 73 3.03 1.18 9.53
CA ARG A 73 4.34 1.20 10.18
C ARG A 73 4.44 2.36 11.16
N THR A 74 4.02 3.57 10.77
CA THR A 74 3.98 4.74 11.64
C THR A 74 3.03 4.51 12.82
N ALA A 75 1.80 4.06 12.56
CA ALA A 75 0.82 3.76 13.62
C ALA A 75 1.28 2.64 14.58
N ALA A 76 2.05 1.66 14.10
CA ALA A 76 2.65 0.62 14.95
C ALA A 76 3.83 1.16 15.78
N GLN A 77 4.62 2.07 15.21
CA GLN A 77 5.74 2.72 15.89
C GLN A 77 5.29 3.71 16.98
N GLU A 78 4.09 4.29 16.87
CA GLU A 78 3.49 5.09 17.95
C GLU A 78 3.27 4.29 19.24
N LYS A 79 3.19 2.95 19.16
CA LYS A 79 3.03 2.10 20.35
C LYS A 79 4.21 1.22 20.72
N ARG A 80 5.09 0.77 19.82
CA ARG A 80 6.29 -0.01 20.20
C ARG A 80 7.43 0.13 19.19
N GLY A 81 8.63 0.38 19.69
CA GLY A 81 9.86 0.50 18.92
C GLY A 81 10.07 -0.64 17.91
N TRP A 82 10.19 -0.25 16.63
CA TRP A 82 10.58 -1.12 15.54
C TRP A 82 12.03 -1.58 15.73
N LYS A 83 12.27 -2.90 15.81
CA LYS A 83 13.61 -3.47 15.61
C LYS A 83 13.80 -3.72 14.10
N PRO A 84 14.72 -3.01 13.42
CA PRO A 84 15.00 -3.24 12.01
C PRO A 84 15.38 -4.69 11.76
N ILE A 85 14.78 -5.29 10.72
CA ILE A 85 15.28 -6.54 10.15
C ILE A 85 16.70 -6.25 9.62
N PRO A 86 17.74 -6.99 10.08
CA PRO A 86 19.10 -6.74 9.66
C PRO A 86 19.26 -6.96 8.15
N ALA A 87 20.15 -6.17 7.54
CA ALA A 87 20.40 -6.20 6.09
C ALA A 87 20.74 -7.61 5.55
N SER A 88 21.18 -8.53 6.41
CA SER A 88 21.48 -9.92 6.11
C SER A 88 20.28 -10.79 5.71
N GLN A 89 19.05 -10.35 5.98
CA GLN A 89 17.83 -11.10 5.64
C GLN A 89 17.17 -10.65 4.33
N TYR A 90 17.67 -9.60 3.68
CA TYR A 90 17.22 -9.25 2.34
C TYR A 90 17.97 -10.12 1.32
N PRO A 91 17.26 -10.87 0.45
CA PRO A 91 17.91 -11.52 -0.68
C PRO A 91 18.63 -10.44 -1.50
N THR A 92 19.94 -10.56 -1.63
CA THR A 92 20.68 -9.71 -2.57
C THR A 92 20.14 -10.04 -3.96
N ILE A 93 19.50 -9.06 -4.60
CA ILE A 93 19.16 -9.18 -6.02
C ILE A 93 20.50 -9.22 -6.75
N SER A 94 20.94 -10.44 -7.09
CA SER A 94 22.05 -10.64 -8.03
C SER A 94 21.62 -10.05 -9.36
N LYS A 95 22.22 -8.91 -9.72
CA LYS A 95 22.17 -8.40 -11.09
C LYS A 95 22.89 -9.41 -11.98
N ASN A 96 22.15 -10.28 -12.65
CA ASN A 96 22.72 -11.06 -13.73
C ASN A 96 22.66 -10.25 -15.03
N LYS A 97 23.85 -10.19 -15.64
CA LYS A 97 24.25 -9.90 -17.03
C LYS A 97 23.14 -9.74 -18.06
#